data_AF-A0A7Y0FGY4-F1
#
_entry.id   AF-A0A7Y0FGY4-F1
#
_cell.length_a   1.000
_cell.length_b   1.000
_cell.length_c   1.000
_cell.angle_alpha   90.00
_cell.angle_beta   90.00
_cell.angle_gamma   90.00
#
_symmetry.space_group_name_H-M   'P 1'
#
loop_
_entity.id
_entity.type
_entity.pdbx_description
1 polymer ?
#
loop_
_entity_poly.entity_id
_entity_poly.type
_entity_poly.pdbx_seq_one_letter_code
_entity_poly.pdbx_strand_id
1 'polypeptide(L)'
;MEYEQLRNELQTILTDHPDEGRSYGGRSERAIKAVETLLGLTLPSSYRKFVADFGAVDFYGFEVYGIPSEDPAQETSVPSCAWLTRSEREHGLPSGFLVIGSSGDGLTYVLSAIEPNAMYAYGGYEFEANPPKEIAGGFNDFLRSYIEQAKRFIDEDSM
;
A
#
# COMPACT_ATOMS: atom_id res chain seq x y z
N MET A 1 -7.20 7.95 15.56
CA MET A 1 -8.55 8.38 15.17
C MET A 1 -8.67 8.44 13.66
N GLU A 2 -7.73 9.11 12.97
CA GLU A 2 -7.76 9.24 11.51
C GLU A 2 -7.86 7.91 10.75
N TYR A 3 -6.99 6.93 11.05
CA TYR A 3 -7.01 5.63 10.37
C TYR A 3 -8.34 4.88 10.55
N GLU A 4 -8.96 4.94 11.73
CA GLU A 4 -10.22 4.20 11.99
C GLU A 4 -11.37 4.72 11.12
N GLN A 5 -11.39 6.01 10.83
CA GLN A 5 -12.34 6.59 9.88
C GLN A 5 -12.09 6.06 8.46
N LEU A 6 -10.84 6.13 7.99
CA LEU A 6 -10.47 5.64 6.65
C LEU A 6 -10.76 4.14 6.49
N ARG A 7 -10.48 3.35 7.53
CA ARG A 7 -10.81 1.92 7.60
C ARG A 7 -12.30 1.68 7.39
N ASN A 8 -13.16 2.42 8.09
CA ASN A 8 -14.61 2.24 7.99
C ASN A 8 -15.11 2.67 6.60
N GLU A 9 -14.62 3.77 6.06
CA GLU A 9 -14.99 4.24 4.72
C GLU A 9 -14.58 3.24 3.63
N LEU A 10 -13.36 2.72 3.70
CA LEU A 10 -12.90 1.66 2.78
C LEU A 10 -13.74 0.40 2.92
N GLN A 11 -14.03 -0.04 4.15
CA GLN A 11 -14.88 -1.20 4.40
C GLN A 11 -16.28 -1.02 3.79
N THR A 12 -16.87 0.18 3.91
CA THR A 12 -18.16 0.49 3.27
C THR A 12 -18.07 0.37 1.76
N ILE A 13 -17.07 0.98 1.12
CA ILE A 13 -16.86 0.87 -0.34
C ILE A 13 -16.77 -0.59 -0.77
N LEU A 14 -15.94 -1.39 -0.09
CA LEU A 14 -15.73 -2.80 -0.42
C LEU A 14 -16.98 -3.68 -0.17
N THR A 15 -17.89 -3.26 0.71
CA THR A 15 -19.09 -4.03 1.05
C THR A 15 -20.26 -3.67 0.14
N ASP A 16 -20.42 -2.37 -0.15
CA ASP A 16 -21.53 -1.84 -0.93
C ASP A 16 -21.28 -1.98 -2.45
N HIS A 17 -20.02 -2.08 -2.86
CA HIS A 17 -19.59 -2.22 -4.26
C HIS A 17 -18.66 -3.45 -4.46
N PRO A 18 -19.15 -4.67 -4.21
CA PRO A 18 -18.32 -5.89 -4.25
C PRO A 18 -17.80 -6.26 -5.65
N ASP A 19 -18.40 -5.72 -6.71
CA ASP A 19 -17.94 -5.91 -8.09
C ASP A 19 -16.80 -4.95 -8.47
N GLU A 20 -16.66 -3.85 -7.73
CA GLU A 20 -15.67 -2.79 -7.97
C GLU A 20 -14.50 -2.84 -6.97
N GLY A 21 -14.46 -3.82 -6.06
CA GLY A 21 -13.35 -3.92 -5.13
C GLY A 21 -13.35 -5.17 -4.27
N ARG A 22 -12.16 -5.48 -3.76
CA ARG A 22 -11.92 -6.60 -2.85
C ARG A 22 -10.81 -6.29 -1.87
N SER A 23 -10.89 -6.90 -0.69
CA SER A 23 -9.74 -7.06 0.20
C SER A 23 -9.18 -8.47 0.08
N TYR A 24 -7.89 -8.61 0.40
CA TYR A 24 -7.27 -9.93 0.56
C TYR A 24 -7.56 -10.52 1.96
N GLY A 25 -8.23 -9.76 2.82
CA GLY A 25 -8.55 -10.11 4.20
C GLY A 25 -7.40 -9.79 5.16
N GLY A 26 -7.76 -9.50 6.40
CA GLY A 26 -6.80 -9.15 7.45
C GLY A 26 -5.70 -10.18 7.66
N ARG A 27 -4.55 -9.72 8.13
CA ARG A 27 -3.35 -10.55 8.30
C ARG A 27 -2.93 -10.66 9.73
N SER A 28 -2.53 -11.88 10.09
CA SER A 28 -2.07 -12.17 11.44
C SER A 28 -0.82 -11.38 11.81
N GLU A 29 -0.65 -11.10 13.10
CA GLU A 29 0.58 -10.51 13.65
C GLU A 29 1.83 -11.32 13.25
N ARG A 30 1.69 -12.66 13.11
CA ARG A 30 2.75 -13.55 12.62
C ARG A 30 3.14 -13.21 11.18
N ALA A 31 2.17 -13.05 10.28
CA ALA A 31 2.43 -12.69 8.88
C ALA A 31 3.06 -11.30 8.77
N ILE A 32 2.56 -10.33 9.54
CA ILE A 32 3.13 -8.98 9.60
C ILE A 32 4.58 -9.01 10.09
N LYS A 33 4.87 -9.73 11.18
CA LYS A 33 6.22 -9.89 11.71
C LYS A 33 7.15 -10.62 10.74
N ALA A 34 6.63 -11.56 9.95
CA ALA A 34 7.40 -12.22 8.90
C ALA A 34 7.84 -11.21 7.84
N VAL A 35 6.97 -10.29 7.39
CA VAL A 35 7.36 -9.22 6.45
C VAL A 35 8.38 -8.26 7.05
N GLU A 36 8.17 -7.80 8.29
CA GLU A 36 9.14 -6.95 8.99
C GLU A 36 10.53 -7.60 9.05
N THR A 37 10.56 -8.90 9.34
CA THR A 37 11.80 -9.69 9.39
C THR A 37 12.43 -9.86 8.01
N LEU A 38 11.63 -10.23 6.99
CA LEU A 38 12.09 -10.42 5.61
C LEU A 38 12.69 -9.13 5.02
N LEU A 39 12.13 -7.98 5.38
CA LEU A 39 12.54 -6.68 4.86
C LEU A 39 13.53 -5.96 5.77
N GLY A 40 13.75 -6.42 7.00
CA GLY A 40 14.62 -5.76 7.96
C GLY A 40 14.15 -4.35 8.35
N LEU A 41 12.83 -4.12 8.38
CA LEU A 41 12.23 -2.84 8.75
C LEU A 41 11.02 -3.05 9.68
N THR A 42 10.61 -1.98 10.37
CA THR A 42 9.34 -1.96 11.12
C THR A 42 8.28 -1.27 10.27
N LEU A 43 7.10 -1.86 10.13
CA LEU A 43 6.02 -1.25 9.36
C LEU A 43 5.48 -0.01 10.11
N PRO A 44 5.27 1.12 9.42
CA PRO A 44 4.62 2.29 10.01
C PRO A 44 3.24 1.93 10.60
N SER A 45 2.89 2.57 11.71
CA SER A 45 1.76 2.14 12.55
C SER A 45 0.41 2.09 11.83
N SER A 46 0.10 3.08 10.97
CA SER A 46 -1.14 3.11 10.19
C SER A 46 -1.17 2.04 9.10
N TYR A 47 -0.05 1.85 8.38
CA TYR A 47 0.08 0.79 7.38
C TYR A 47 -0.01 -0.61 8.02
N ARG A 48 0.59 -0.79 9.20
CA ARG A 48 0.48 -2.03 9.96
C ARG A 48 -0.97 -2.39 10.27
N LYS A 49 -1.77 -1.41 10.70
CA LYS A 49 -3.20 -1.61 10.95
C LYS A 49 -3.96 -1.94 9.67
N PHE A 50 -3.67 -1.24 8.57
CA PHE A 50 -4.24 -1.55 7.25
C PHE A 50 -4.01 -3.01 6.86
N VAL A 51 -2.79 -3.50 6.99
CA VAL A 51 -2.47 -4.89 6.70
C VAL A 51 -3.20 -5.86 7.65
N ALA A 52 -3.33 -5.50 8.93
CA ALA A 52 -4.07 -6.31 9.90
C ALA A 52 -5.58 -6.40 9.58
N ASP A 53 -6.17 -5.33 9.04
CA ASP A 53 -7.59 -5.27 8.69
C ASP A 53 -7.89 -5.89 7.32
N PHE A 54 -7.06 -5.59 6.31
CA PHE A 54 -7.38 -5.86 4.91
C PHE A 54 -6.35 -6.71 4.16
N GLY A 55 -5.13 -6.84 4.70
CA GLY A 55 -4.00 -7.49 4.04
C GLY A 55 -3.45 -6.66 2.89
N ALA A 56 -4.22 -6.56 1.81
CA ALA A 56 -4.04 -5.68 0.66
C ALA A 56 -5.45 -5.35 0.12
N VAL A 57 -5.59 -4.29 -0.69
CA VAL A 57 -6.88 -3.99 -1.33
C VAL A 57 -6.71 -3.61 -2.79
N ASP A 58 -7.74 -3.91 -3.56
CA ASP A 58 -7.98 -3.40 -4.92
C ASP A 58 -9.42 -2.86 -4.93
N PHE A 59 -9.62 -1.63 -5.41
CA PHE A 59 -10.96 -1.03 -5.50
C PHE A 59 -10.98 0.14 -6.50
N TYR A 60 -11.99 0.22 -7.36
CA TYR A 60 -12.16 1.30 -8.34
C TYR A 60 -10.91 1.56 -9.20
N GLY A 61 -10.18 0.48 -9.55
CA GLY A 61 -8.91 0.56 -10.28
C GLY A 61 -7.71 1.04 -9.46
N PHE A 62 -7.87 1.29 -8.17
CA PHE A 62 -6.79 1.60 -7.23
C PHE A 62 -6.31 0.34 -6.49
N GLU A 63 -5.00 0.12 -6.47
CA GLU A 63 -4.37 -0.94 -5.68
C GLU A 63 -3.57 -0.37 -4.51
N VAL A 64 -3.75 -0.95 -3.32
CA VAL A 64 -2.88 -0.70 -2.16
C VAL A 64 -2.20 -2.02 -1.79
N TYR A 65 -0.90 -2.11 -2.09
CA TYR A 65 -0.11 -3.31 -1.88
C TYR A 65 0.12 -3.56 -0.39
N GLY A 66 0.18 -4.84 -0.06
CA GLY A 66 0.28 -5.30 1.31
C GLY A 66 0.65 -6.77 1.38
N ILE A 67 0.00 -7.49 2.28
CA ILE A 67 0.27 -8.91 2.51
C ILE A 67 -0.92 -9.72 2.00
N PRO A 68 -0.88 -10.24 0.77
CA PRO A 68 -1.99 -10.99 0.19
C PRO A 68 -2.17 -12.41 0.77
N SER A 69 -1.24 -12.95 1.57
CA SER A 69 -1.37 -14.29 2.15
C SER A 69 -0.79 -14.44 3.57
N GLU A 70 -1.08 -15.55 4.25
CA GLU A 70 -0.52 -15.88 5.57
C GLU A 70 0.93 -16.39 5.52
N ASP A 71 1.51 -16.55 4.34
CA ASP A 71 2.90 -16.94 4.12
C ASP A 71 3.61 -15.97 3.16
N PRO A 72 4.02 -14.78 3.64
CA PRO A 72 4.59 -13.73 2.81
C PRO A 72 5.88 -14.11 2.08
N ALA A 73 6.57 -15.16 2.54
CA ALA A 73 7.81 -15.62 1.93
C ALA A 73 7.59 -16.30 0.58
N GLN A 74 6.39 -16.85 0.33
CA GLN A 74 6.01 -17.56 -0.89
C GLN A 74 5.40 -16.64 -1.96
N GLU A 75 5.19 -15.37 -1.64
CA GLU A 75 4.58 -14.41 -2.56
C GLU A 75 5.57 -14.03 -3.69
N THR A 76 5.06 -14.01 -4.92
CA THR A 76 5.86 -13.83 -6.15
C THR A 76 5.27 -12.82 -7.14
N SER A 77 4.23 -12.09 -6.75
CA SER A 77 3.55 -11.12 -7.60
C SER A 77 2.92 -9.99 -6.79
N VAL A 78 2.51 -8.92 -7.48
CA VAL A 78 1.56 -7.95 -6.93
C VAL A 78 0.26 -8.66 -6.49
N PRO A 79 -0.41 -8.18 -5.43
CA PRO A 79 -0.11 -6.97 -4.66
C PRO A 79 0.77 -7.20 -3.41
N SER A 80 1.74 -8.14 -3.46
CA SER A 80 2.69 -8.35 -2.36
C SER A 80 3.68 -7.20 -2.22
N CYS A 81 3.59 -6.47 -1.11
CA CYS A 81 4.55 -5.41 -0.77
C CYS A 81 5.94 -6.01 -0.51
N ALA A 82 6.02 -7.20 0.09
CA ALA A 82 7.28 -7.82 0.50
C ALA A 82 8.07 -8.36 -0.70
N TRP A 83 7.40 -9.03 -1.63
CA TRP A 83 8.03 -9.49 -2.86
C TRP A 83 8.54 -8.30 -3.68
N LEU A 84 7.69 -7.32 -3.95
CA LEU A 84 8.05 -6.20 -4.82
C LEU A 84 9.15 -5.32 -4.19
N THR A 85 9.09 -5.06 -2.89
CA THR A 85 10.16 -4.31 -2.20
C THR A 85 11.51 -4.99 -2.31
N ARG A 86 11.59 -6.33 -2.21
CA ARG A 86 12.85 -7.05 -2.41
C ARG A 86 13.35 -6.93 -3.84
N SER A 87 12.45 -7.07 -4.83
CA SER A 87 12.79 -6.92 -6.24
C SER A 87 13.30 -5.51 -6.55
N GLU A 88 12.66 -4.47 -6.03
CA GLU A 88 13.11 -3.08 -6.20
C GLU A 88 14.45 -2.79 -5.48
N ARG A 89 14.73 -3.48 -4.37
CA ARG A 89 16.05 -3.36 -3.69
C ARG A 89 17.19 -3.94 -4.51
N GLU A 90 16.95 -4.96 -5.33
CA GLU A 90 17.95 -5.45 -6.30
C GLU A 90 18.31 -4.38 -7.34
N HIS A 91 17.43 -3.40 -7.53
CA HIS A 91 17.59 -2.26 -8.41
C HIS A 91 17.91 -0.95 -7.65
N GLY A 92 18.28 -1.03 -6.37
CA GLY A 92 18.80 0.11 -5.61
C GLY A 92 17.79 0.86 -4.74
N LEU A 93 16.56 0.37 -4.56
CA LEU A 93 15.64 0.92 -3.56
C LEU A 93 16.29 0.90 -2.16
N PRO A 94 16.39 2.02 -1.44
CA PRO A 94 16.99 2.03 -0.11
C PRO A 94 16.21 1.18 0.91
N SER A 95 16.93 0.59 1.86
CA SER A 95 16.39 -0.34 2.87
C SER A 95 15.31 0.27 3.77
N GLY A 96 15.26 1.60 3.89
CA GLY A 96 14.25 2.33 4.64
C GLY A 96 12.89 2.47 3.95
N PHE A 97 12.72 1.97 2.73
CA PHE A 97 11.47 2.08 1.97
C PHE A 97 10.74 0.75 1.82
N LEU A 98 9.42 0.85 1.69
CA LEU A 98 8.49 -0.22 1.42
C LEU A 98 7.63 0.15 0.21
N VAL A 99 7.53 -0.73 -0.79
CA VAL A 99 6.64 -0.53 -1.94
C VAL A 99 5.20 -0.81 -1.54
N ILE A 100 4.31 0.15 -1.78
CA ILE A 100 2.89 0.05 -1.41
C ILE A 100 1.91 0.26 -2.59
N GLY A 101 2.41 0.52 -3.79
CA GLY A 101 1.56 0.69 -4.97
C GLY A 101 2.34 1.06 -6.23
N SER A 102 1.61 1.21 -7.32
CA SER A 102 2.08 1.72 -8.61
C SER A 102 1.04 2.68 -9.17
N SER A 103 1.47 3.65 -9.96
CA SER A 103 0.59 4.54 -10.72
C SER A 103 -0.02 3.87 -11.96
N GLY A 104 0.51 2.72 -12.39
CA GLY A 104 0.17 2.08 -13.66
C GLY A 104 0.81 2.73 -14.89
N ASP A 105 1.39 3.92 -14.77
CA ASP A 105 2.11 4.64 -15.84
C ASP A 105 3.64 4.67 -15.66
N GLY A 106 4.17 3.81 -14.78
CA GLY A 106 5.60 3.59 -14.59
C GLY A 106 6.19 4.25 -13.35
N LEU A 107 5.38 4.81 -12.46
CA LEU A 107 5.81 5.26 -11.14
C LEU A 107 5.52 4.20 -10.08
N THR A 108 6.51 3.96 -9.23
CA THR A 108 6.39 3.10 -8.04
C THR A 108 6.16 3.98 -6.82
N TYR A 109 5.18 3.62 -5.99
CA TYR A 109 4.88 4.31 -4.75
C TYR A 109 5.50 3.59 -3.56
N VAL A 110 6.28 4.33 -2.78
CA VAL A 110 6.97 3.81 -1.59
C VAL A 110 6.64 4.60 -0.35
N LEU A 111 6.45 3.88 0.75
CA LEU A 111 6.31 4.39 2.10
C LEU A 111 7.66 4.33 2.79
N SER A 112 8.10 5.45 3.38
CA SER A 112 9.26 5.44 4.26
C SER A 112 8.91 4.72 5.57
N ALA A 113 9.69 3.71 5.94
CA ALA A 113 9.67 3.11 7.27
C ALA A 113 10.42 3.97 8.31
N ILE A 114 11.09 5.03 7.86
CA ILE A 114 11.79 6.01 8.71
C ILE A 114 10.93 7.27 8.82
N GLU A 115 10.83 7.83 10.03
CA GLU A 115 10.11 9.09 10.29
C GLU A 115 10.56 10.21 9.32
N PRO A 116 9.62 10.97 8.73
CA PRO A 116 8.22 11.13 9.13
C PRO A 116 7.23 10.10 8.52
N ASN A 117 7.71 8.97 7.99
CA ASN A 117 6.89 7.98 7.28
C ASN A 117 6.12 8.54 6.07
N ALA A 118 6.72 9.52 5.37
CA ALA A 118 6.18 10.10 4.16
C ALA A 118 6.11 9.09 3.00
N MET A 119 5.26 9.43 2.03
CA MET A 119 5.04 8.69 0.80
C MET A 119 5.78 9.34 -0.37
N TYR A 120 6.44 8.55 -1.18
CA TYR A 120 7.17 9.02 -2.35
C TYR A 120 6.78 8.25 -3.61
N ALA A 121 6.88 8.90 -4.76
CA ALA A 121 6.85 8.30 -6.07
C ALA A 121 8.23 8.40 -6.72
N TYR A 122 8.70 7.34 -7.35
CA TYR A 122 9.89 7.37 -8.22
C TYR A 122 9.63 6.58 -9.50
N GLY A 123 10.36 6.92 -10.55
CA GLY A 123 10.28 6.25 -11.85
C GLY A 123 11.67 5.77 -12.29
N GLY A 124 11.71 4.56 -12.85
CA GLY A 124 12.96 3.93 -13.31
C GLY A 124 13.83 3.36 -12.18
N TYR A 125 14.91 2.69 -12.56
CA TYR A 125 15.81 1.94 -11.67
C TYR A 125 16.99 2.77 -11.14
N GLU A 126 17.05 4.07 -11.42
CA GLU A 126 18.18 4.94 -11.03
C GLU A 126 17.74 5.95 -9.96
N PHE A 127 17.74 5.52 -8.70
CA PHE A 127 17.30 6.32 -7.54
C PHE A 127 18.05 7.64 -7.36
N GLU A 128 19.36 7.66 -7.64
CA GLU A 128 20.19 8.88 -7.50
C GLU A 128 19.93 9.88 -8.63
N ALA A 129 19.68 9.40 -9.86
CA ALA A 129 19.42 10.24 -11.01
C ALA A 129 17.97 10.77 -11.05
N ASN A 130 17.04 9.99 -10.51
CA ASN A 130 15.61 10.31 -10.43
C ASN A 130 15.15 10.26 -8.97
N PRO A 131 15.48 11.28 -8.17
CA PRO A 131 15.16 11.27 -6.74
C PRO A 131 13.64 11.16 -6.53
N PRO A 132 13.19 10.37 -5.54
CA PRO A 132 11.78 10.23 -5.25
C PRO A 132 11.12 11.57 -4.93
N LYS A 133 9.94 11.80 -5.49
CA LYS A 133 9.12 12.96 -5.17
C LYS A 133 8.13 12.60 -4.08
N GLU A 134 8.08 13.39 -3.02
CA GLU A 134 7.05 13.23 -1.99
C GLU A 134 5.65 13.48 -2.58
N ILE A 135 4.72 12.56 -2.32
CA ILE A 135 3.34 12.59 -2.83
C ILE A 135 2.30 12.69 -1.71
N ALA A 136 2.66 12.32 -0.48
CA ALA A 136 1.78 12.43 0.69
C ALA A 136 2.59 12.44 1.99
N GLY A 137 2.04 13.02 3.06
CA GLY A 137 2.69 13.09 4.37
C GLY A 137 2.79 11.73 5.08
N GLY A 138 2.09 10.72 4.57
CA GLY A 138 2.23 9.33 4.96
C GLY A 138 1.09 8.46 4.44
N PHE A 139 0.99 7.25 4.98
CA PHE A 139 0.03 6.25 4.49
C PHE A 139 -1.44 6.70 4.60
N ASN A 140 -1.82 7.41 5.66
CA ASN A 140 -3.22 7.87 5.83
C ASN A 140 -3.63 8.86 4.73
N ASP A 141 -2.76 9.83 4.41
CA ASP A 141 -3.02 10.82 3.37
C ASP A 141 -3.15 10.15 2.00
N PHE A 142 -2.28 9.18 1.73
CA PHE A 142 -2.33 8.37 0.51
C PHE A 142 -3.64 7.58 0.42
N LEU A 143 -3.98 6.80 1.45
CA LEU A 143 -5.23 6.02 1.47
C LEU A 143 -6.47 6.91 1.35
N ARG A 144 -6.49 8.06 2.04
CA ARG A 144 -7.55 9.07 1.91
C ARG A 144 -7.71 9.52 0.47
N SER A 145 -6.60 9.82 -0.21
CA SER A 145 -6.66 10.27 -1.61
C SER A 145 -7.33 9.25 -2.53
N TYR A 146 -7.12 7.95 -2.31
CA TYR A 146 -7.75 6.90 -3.10
C TYR A 146 -9.24 6.76 -2.74
N ILE A 147 -9.58 6.76 -1.45
CA ILE A 147 -10.98 6.69 -0.99
C ILE A 147 -11.80 7.86 -1.56
N GLU A 148 -11.27 9.08 -1.51
CA GLU A 148 -11.98 10.26 -2.02
C GLU A 148 -12.13 10.24 -3.55
N GLN A 149 -11.18 9.64 -4.29
CA GLN A 149 -11.33 9.44 -5.72
C GLN A 149 -12.37 8.36 -6.04
N ALA A 150 -12.37 7.24 -5.32
CA ALA A 150 -13.39 6.20 -5.45
C ALA A 150 -14.81 6.73 -5.20
N LYS A 151 -15.00 7.56 -4.17
CA LYS A 151 -16.30 8.21 -3.92
C LYS A 151 -16.77 9.07 -5.08
N ARG A 152 -15.87 9.77 -5.79
CA ARG A 152 -16.24 10.55 -6.98
C ARG A 152 -16.74 9.66 -8.12
N PHE A 153 -16.10 8.51 -8.35
CA PHE A 153 -16.57 7.54 -9.34
C PHE A 153 -17.97 7.01 -8.96
N ILE A 154 -18.19 6.68 -7.70
CA ILE A 154 -19.50 6.24 -7.18
C ILE A 154 -20.58 7.31 -7.40
N ASP A 155 -20.27 8.57 -7.09
CA ASP A 155 -21.19 9.68 -7.27
C ASP A 155 -21.50 9.93 -8.76
N GLU A 156 -20.50 9.80 -9.64
CA GLU A 156 -20.65 9.94 -11.10
C GLU A 156 -21.51 8.83 -11.73
N ASP A 157 -21.34 7.58 -11.31
CA ASP A 157 -22.14 6.44 -11.79
C ASP A 157 -23.59 6.47 -11.28
N SER A 158 -23.86 7.22 -10.22
CA SER A 158 -25.19 7.34 -9.60
C SER A 158 -26.06 8.44 -10.25
N MET A 159 -25.52 9.21 -11.20
CA MET A 159 -26.21 10.29 -11.92
C MET A 159 -26.86 9.82 -13.23
#